data_AF-A0A962TDD8-F1
#
_entry.id   AF-A0A962TDD8-F1
#
_cell.length_a   1.000
_cell.length_b   1.000
_cell.length_c   1.000
_cell.angle_alpha   90.00
_cell.angle_beta   90.00
_cell.angle_gamma   90.00
#
_symmetry.space_group_name_H-M   'P 1'
#
loop_
_entity.id
_entity.type
_entity.pdbx_description
1 polymer ?
#
loop_
_entity_poly.entity_id
_entity_poly.type
_entity_poly.pdbx_seq_one_letter_code
_entity_poly.pdbx_strand_id
1 'polypeptide(L)' 'TLFFPQPIYPTGWWSATLGVKQGSLDRFRETEADAGAFETHYYNAAIHRAAFAEPEFFRRARRDWWTG' A
#
# COMPACT_ATOMS: atom_id res chain seq x y z
N THR A 1 -1.37 5.83 -1.74
CA THR A 1 -0.23 5.63 -0.84
C THR A 1 -0.35 4.27 -0.20
N LEU A 2 0.75 3.53 -0.10
CA LEU A 2 0.84 2.25 0.60
C LEU A 2 1.32 2.49 2.03
N PHE A 3 0.73 1.77 2.98
CA PHE A 3 1.07 1.82 4.40
C PHE A 3 1.55 0.45 4.89
N PHE A 4 2.68 0.41 5.57
CA PHE A 4 3.23 -0.85 6.08
C PHE A 4 4.19 -0.63 7.26
N PRO A 5 4.29 -1.59 8.19
CA PRO A 5 5.27 -1.57 9.28
C PRO A 5 6.71 -1.65 8.76
N GLN A 6 7.59 -0.85 9.35
CA GLN A 6 9.04 -0.98 9.28
C GLN A 6 9.60 -0.80 10.69
N PRO A 7 9.74 -1.86 11.50
CA PRO A 7 9.98 -1.77 12.95
C PRO A 7 11.23 -0.98 13.36
N ILE A 8 12.23 -0.89 12.48
CA ILE A 8 13.50 -0.18 12.74
C ILE A 8 13.51 1.26 12.20
N TYR A 9 12.47 1.69 11.48
CA TYR A 9 12.31 3.08 11.07
C TYR A 9 11.69 3.91 12.19
N PRO A 10 12.01 5.22 12.30
CA PRO A 10 11.31 6.10 13.22
C PRO A 10 9.79 5.96 13.05
N THR A 11 9.06 5.85 14.17
CA THR A 11 7.60 5.54 14.27
C THR A 11 7.19 4.08 14.04
N GLY A 12 8.10 3.21 13.60
CA GLY A 12 7.79 1.80 13.29
C GLY A 12 6.97 1.60 12.02
N TRP A 13 6.75 2.67 11.25
CA TRP A 13 5.83 2.71 10.12
C TRP A 13 6.47 3.44 8.94
N TRP A 14 6.17 2.99 7.72
CA TRP A 14 6.60 3.66 6.50
C TRP A 14 5.48 3.74 5.46
N SER A 15 5.70 4.55 4.44
CA SER A 15 4.79 4.67 3.32
C SER A 15 5.51 4.68 1.97
N ALA A 16 4.82 4.24 0.93
CA ALA A 16 5.30 4.32 -0.44
C ALA A 16 4.23 4.92 -1.36
N THR A 17 4.66 5.67 -2.37
CA THR A 17 3.77 6.24 -3.39
C THR A 17 3.93 5.47 -4.68
N LEU A 18 2.83 4.92 -5.19
CA LEU A 18 2.78 4.23 -6.47
C LEU A 18 2.15 5.16 -7.51
N GLY A 19 2.79 5.29 -8.67
CA GLY A 19 2.33 6.09 -9.79
C GLY A 19 2.25 5.25 -11.07
N VAL A 20 1.26 5.52 -11.90
CA VAL A 20 1.06 4.83 -13.19
C VAL A 20 0.93 5.86 -14.31
N LYS A 21 1.57 5.61 -15.46
CA LYS A 21 1.49 6.50 -16.62
C LYS A 21 0.14 6.41 -17.34
N GLN A 22 -0.40 5.19 -17.47
CA GLN A 22 -1.66 4.89 -18.15
C GLN A 22 -2.37 3.74 -17.43
N GLY A 23 -3.69 3.84 -17.29
CA GLY A 23 -4.51 2.86 -16.56
C GLY A 23 -4.77 3.26 -15.11
N SER A 24 -5.10 2.28 -14.28
CA SER A 24 -5.54 2.47 -12.90
C SER A 24 -4.77 1.54 -11.96
N LEU A 25 -4.66 1.96 -10.69
CA LEU A 25 -4.05 1.20 -9.59
C LEU A 25 -5.09 0.50 -8.70
N ASP A 26 -6.33 0.40 -9.16
CA ASP A 26 -7.45 -0.26 -8.44
C ASP A 26 -7.32 -1.79 -8.40
N ARG A 27 -6.47 -2.36 -9.26
CA ARG A 27 -6.23 -3.81 -9.33
C ARG A 27 -4.74 -4.12 -9.35
N PHE A 28 -4.41 -5.31 -8.85
CA PHE A 28 -3.10 -5.91 -8.97
C PHE A 28 -3.22 -7.36 -9.41
N ARG A 29 -2.09 -7.97 -9.76
CA ARG A 29 -1.95 -9.36 -10.22
C ARG A 29 -2.10 -10.33 -9.04
N GLU A 30 -3.32 -10.43 -8.52
CA GLU A 30 -3.62 -11.14 -7.27
C GLU A 30 -3.31 -12.63 -7.35
N THR A 31 -3.78 -13.30 -8.41
CA THR A 31 -3.51 -14.73 -8.63
C THR A 31 -2.02 -15.01 -8.71
N GLU A 32 -1.24 -14.16 -9.37
CA GLU A 32 0.22 -14.33 -9.44
C GLU A 32 0.94 -14.00 -8.13
N ALA A 33 0.41 -13.05 -7.35
CA ALA A 33 0.92 -12.75 -6.01
C ALA A 33 0.69 -13.91 -5.03
N ASP A 34 -0.42 -14.64 -5.16
CA ASP A 34 -0.72 -15.85 -4.37
C ASP A 34 0.06 -17.07 -4.85
N ALA A 35 0.24 -17.23 -6.17
CA ALA A 35 0.99 -18.35 -6.74
C ALA A 35 2.47 -18.35 -6.35
N GLY A 36 3.02 -17.19 -5.96
CA GLY A 36 4.37 -17.05 -5.41
C GLY A 36 5.46 -17.44 -6.39
N ALA A 37 6.02 -16.48 -7.13
CA ALA A 37 7.15 -16.75 -8.03
C ALA A 37 8.47 -17.06 -7.29
N PHE A 38 8.54 -16.75 -5.99
CA PHE A 38 9.69 -16.95 -5.10
C PHE A 38 9.24 -16.87 -3.64
N GLU A 39 10.07 -17.36 -2.72
CA GLU A 39 9.80 -17.31 -1.27
C GLU A 39 9.79 -15.88 -0.73
N THR A 40 8.78 -15.57 0.10
CA THR A 40 8.64 -14.28 0.78
C THR A 40 8.41 -14.48 2.27
N HIS A 41 9.01 -13.61 3.09
CA HIS A 41 8.81 -13.61 4.55
C HIS A 41 7.81 -12.54 5.04
N TYR A 42 7.31 -11.71 4.12
CA TYR A 42 6.44 -10.58 4.46
C TYR A 42 5.36 -10.34 3.41
N TYR A 43 5.73 -10.25 2.13
CA TYR A 43 4.80 -9.98 1.05
C TYR A 43 3.92 -11.20 0.73
N ASN A 44 2.61 -10.99 0.63
CA ASN A 44 1.63 -11.90 0.03
C ASN A 44 0.45 -11.06 -0.50
N ALA A 45 -0.51 -11.66 -1.20
CA ALA A 45 -1.62 -10.90 -1.78
C ALA A 45 -2.48 -10.17 -0.75
N ALA A 46 -2.71 -10.79 0.42
CA ALA A 46 -3.48 -10.17 1.50
C ALA A 46 -2.76 -8.93 2.08
N ILE A 47 -1.44 -9.02 2.27
CA ILE A 47 -0.59 -7.90 2.71
C ILE A 47 -0.58 -6.78 1.66
N HIS A 48 -0.48 -7.12 0.36
CA HIS A 48 -0.57 -6.14 -0.72
C HIS A 48 -1.88 -5.36 -0.64
N ARG A 49 -3.02 -6.06 -0.53
CA ARG A 49 -4.34 -5.42 -0.41
C ARG A 49 -4.42 -4.55 0.85
N ALA A 50 -3.98 -5.07 1.99
CA ALA A 50 -4.02 -4.36 3.27
C ALA A 50 -3.19 -3.06 3.25
N ALA A 51 -2.10 -3.02 2.48
CA ALA A 51 -1.26 -1.83 2.39
C ALA A 51 -1.99 -0.61 1.78
N PHE A 52 -3.10 -0.79 1.06
CA PHE A 52 -3.92 0.33 0.56
C PHE A 52 -4.91 0.87 1.60
N ALA A 53 -5.07 0.20 2.75
CA ALA A 53 -5.94 0.69 3.82
C ALA A 53 -5.33 1.95 4.45
N GLU A 54 -6.06 3.05 4.37
CA GLU A 54 -5.58 4.35 4.86
C GLU A 54 -6.06 4.58 6.30
N PRO A 55 -5.15 4.94 7.23
CA PRO A 55 -5.56 5.43 8.55
C PRO A 55 -6.45 6.68 8.44
N GLU A 56 -7.42 6.82 9.34
CA GLU A 56 -8.42 7.91 9.26
C GLU A 56 -7.79 9.32 9.30
N PHE A 57 -6.69 9.52 10.01
CA PHE A 57 -6.00 10.83 10.00
C PHE A 57 -5.50 11.19 8.61
N PHE A 58 -5.01 10.20 7.84
CA PHE A 58 -4.52 10.41 6.48
C PHE A 58 -5.68 10.61 5.51
N ARG A 59 -6.76 9.82 5.64
CA ARG A 59 -7.97 9.99 4.83
C ARG A 59 -8.53 11.41 4.93
N ARG A 60 -8.59 11.96 6.14
CA ARG A 60 -9.00 13.35 6.39
C ARG A 60 -8.06 14.33 5.71
N ALA A 61 -6.75 14.26 6.00
CA ALA A 61 -5.77 15.18 5.44
C ALA A 61 -5.75 15.16 3.90
N ARG A 62 -5.80 13.98 3.28
CA ARG A 62 -5.83 13.83 1.81
C ARG A 62 -7.09 14.43 1.19
N ARG A 63 -8.25 14.20 1.80
CA ARG A 63 -9.52 14.78 1.34
C ARG A 63 -9.46 16.31 1.45
N ASP A 64 -9.04 16.82 2.59
CA ASP A 64 -9.02 18.26 2.86
C ASP A 64 -8.04 18.99 1.90
N TRP A 65 -6.90 18.36 1.58
CA TRP A 65 -5.95 18.87 0.58
C TRP A 65 -6.54 18.97 -0.85
N TRP A 66 -7.45 18.08 -1.22
CA TRP A 66 -8.09 18.09 -2.54
C TRP A 66 -9.22 19.12 -2.65
N THR A 67 -9.85 19.45 -1.53
CA THR A 67 -10.98 20.39 -1.48
C THR A 67 -10.59 21.83 -1.19
N GLY A 68 -9.33 22.08 -0.81
CA GLY A 68 -8.78 23.40 -0.51
C GLY A 68 -8.00 24.03 -1.65
#